data_AF-A0A3C1ZAP5-F1
#
_entry.id   AF-A0A3C1ZAP5-F1
#
_cell.length_a   1.000
_cell.length_b   1.000
_cell.length_c   1.000
_cell.angle_alpha   90.00
_cell.angle_beta   90.00
_cell.angle_gamma   90.00
#
_symmetry.space_group_name_H-M   'P 1'
#
loop_
_entity.id
_entity.type
_entity.pdbx_description
1 polymer ?
#
loop_
_entity_poly.entity_id
_entity_poly.type
_entity_poly.pdbx_seq_one_letter_code
_entity_poly.pdbx_strand_id
1 'polypeptide(L)'
;MQQFLKSHPSEFFIVKIQADNGMESQQNWTKLLGKVLSLPKYKGLFVESWHPDITVGEMRGKILWLSRYDLRPYNPSFHYPVAYCDWPDEDPDVDEQIHPEQQRSCAIYNMEDPSIKATLYKQDYYKTTSEKRMATKIATVLDMMKSAREATASNENIWIVNHCSAYTEVSARGYITNASNLHPKVIENLLANEGTVGIMPIDMSCHDYVHCIINGGTPYTSDYLYGFYPRSQSLTNLLVMSNKNFFK
;
A
#
# COMPACT_ATOMS: atom_id res chain seq x y z
N MET A 1 -7.06 13.17 7.64
CA MET A 1 -6.40 13.56 6.37
C MET A 1 -6.47 15.08 6.12
N GLN A 2 -7.64 15.69 5.88
CA GLN A 2 -7.73 17.13 5.53
C GLN A 2 -7.04 18.07 6.54
N GLN A 3 -7.32 17.93 7.84
CA GLN A 3 -6.68 18.74 8.88
C GLN A 3 -5.15 18.51 8.95
N PHE A 4 -4.72 17.26 8.71
CA PHE A 4 -3.30 16.92 8.69
C PHE A 4 -2.59 17.59 7.52
N LEU A 5 -3.12 17.47 6.29
CA LEU A 5 -2.56 18.11 5.09
C LEU A 5 -2.54 19.64 5.19
N LYS A 6 -3.56 20.23 5.85
CA LYS A 6 -3.57 21.67 6.13
C LYS A 6 -2.42 22.10 7.05
N SER A 7 -2.05 21.25 8.00
CA SER A 7 -0.97 21.52 8.97
C SER A 7 0.41 21.08 8.44
N HIS A 8 0.44 20.18 7.46
CA HIS A 8 1.64 19.60 6.84
C HIS A 8 1.50 19.59 5.32
N PRO A 9 1.53 20.76 4.64
CA PRO A 9 1.26 20.86 3.20
C PRO A 9 2.35 20.23 2.31
N SER A 10 3.52 19.89 2.87
CA SER A 10 4.56 19.11 2.20
C SER A 10 4.25 17.62 2.08
N GLU A 11 3.22 17.14 2.79
CA GLU A 11 2.80 15.74 2.82
C GLU A 11 1.66 15.49 1.84
N PHE A 12 1.39 14.21 1.57
CA PHE A 12 0.27 13.75 0.76
C PHE A 12 -0.21 12.39 1.27
N PHE A 13 -1.40 11.98 0.84
CA PHE A 13 -1.91 10.64 1.11
C PHE A 13 -2.13 9.88 -0.19
N ILE A 14 -1.79 8.60 -0.20
CA ILE A 14 -2.31 7.65 -1.19
C ILE A 14 -3.35 6.80 -0.47
N VAL A 15 -4.57 6.78 -0.98
CA VAL A 15 -5.69 6.02 -0.40
C VAL A 15 -6.09 4.94 -1.40
N LYS A 16 -5.77 3.68 -1.06
CA LYS A 16 -6.29 2.51 -1.76
C LYS A 16 -7.76 2.30 -1.37
N ILE A 17 -8.65 2.18 -2.36
CA ILE A 17 -10.06 1.86 -2.11
C ILE A 17 -10.42 0.52 -2.76
N GLN A 18 -11.09 -0.32 -1.99
CA GLN A 18 -11.60 -1.63 -2.40
C GLN A 18 -12.96 -1.89 -1.76
N ALA A 19 -13.79 -2.72 -2.40
CA ALA A 19 -14.98 -3.24 -1.76
C ALA A 19 -14.56 -4.44 -0.91
N ASP A 20 -14.95 -4.46 0.36
CA ASP A 20 -14.76 -5.63 1.23
C ASP A 20 -16.13 -6.27 1.51
N ASN A 21 -16.14 -7.56 1.83
CA ASN A 21 -17.35 -8.38 1.89
C ASN A 21 -18.45 -7.76 2.77
N GLY A 22 -19.65 -7.53 2.21
CA GLY A 22 -20.79 -7.03 2.97
C GLY A 22 -21.91 -6.40 2.15
N MET A 23 -22.96 -7.18 1.89
CA MET A 23 -24.40 -6.90 1.68
C MET A 23 -24.94 -5.69 0.87
N GLU A 24 -24.14 -4.71 0.43
CA GLU A 24 -24.62 -3.62 -0.43
C GLU A 24 -24.12 -3.78 -1.87
N SER A 25 -24.99 -3.44 -2.84
CA SER A 25 -24.61 -3.50 -4.25
C SER A 25 -23.46 -2.52 -4.52
N GLN A 26 -22.43 -2.96 -5.25
CA GLN A 26 -21.27 -2.14 -5.67
C GLN A 26 -21.68 -0.81 -6.34
N GLN A 27 -22.87 -0.76 -6.95
CA GLN A 27 -23.46 0.43 -7.54
C GLN A 27 -23.74 1.54 -6.49
N ASN A 28 -24.12 1.18 -5.26
CA ASN A 28 -24.34 2.15 -4.18
C ASN A 28 -23.02 2.77 -3.73
N TRP A 29 -21.97 1.96 -3.58
CA TRP A 29 -20.63 2.44 -3.23
C TRP A 29 -20.07 3.39 -4.28
N THR A 30 -20.14 3.01 -5.55
CA THR A 30 -19.69 3.82 -6.68
C THR A 30 -20.36 5.20 -6.70
N LYS A 31 -21.68 5.25 -6.47
CA LYS A 31 -22.43 6.52 -6.38
C LYS A 31 -22.04 7.37 -5.17
N LEU A 32 -21.87 6.74 -3.99
CA LEU A 32 -21.46 7.45 -2.77
C LEU A 32 -20.06 8.04 -2.91
N LEU A 33 -19.13 7.26 -3.45
CA LEU A 33 -17.75 7.68 -3.70
C LEU A 33 -17.69 8.82 -4.74
N GLY A 34 -18.49 8.75 -5.81
CA GLY A 34 -18.64 9.85 -6.77
C GLY A 34 -19.18 11.13 -6.14
N LYS A 35 -20.13 11.03 -5.19
CA LYS A 35 -20.62 12.20 -4.42
C LYS A 35 -19.53 12.81 -3.55
N VAL A 36 -18.68 12.00 -2.91
CA VAL A 36 -17.57 12.52 -2.09
C VAL A 36 -16.66 13.41 -2.93
N LEU A 37 -16.32 12.98 -4.15
CA LEU A 37 -15.46 13.74 -5.06
C LEU A 37 -16.08 15.08 -5.51
N SER A 38 -17.41 15.19 -5.54
CA SER A 38 -18.10 16.41 -5.98
C SER A 38 -18.48 17.37 -4.84
N LEU A 39 -18.23 17.01 -3.57
CA LEU A 39 -18.56 17.87 -2.43
C LEU A 39 -17.70 19.15 -2.41
N PRO A 40 -18.30 20.36 -2.38
CA PRO A 40 -17.54 21.62 -2.39
C PRO A 40 -16.48 21.74 -1.29
N LYS A 41 -16.72 21.15 -0.12
CA LYS A 41 -15.78 21.14 1.02
C LYS A 41 -14.47 20.38 0.75
N TYR A 42 -14.43 19.55 -0.30
CA TYR A 42 -13.26 18.76 -0.69
C TYR A 42 -12.68 19.22 -2.03
N LYS A 43 -13.13 20.36 -2.57
CA LYS A 43 -12.57 20.94 -3.80
C LYS A 43 -11.05 21.14 -3.65
N GLY A 44 -10.28 20.65 -4.63
CA GLY A 44 -8.82 20.71 -4.62
C GLY A 44 -8.12 19.79 -3.61
N LEU A 45 -8.86 18.94 -2.87
CA LEU A 45 -8.26 18.01 -1.92
C LEU A 45 -7.70 16.76 -2.58
N PHE A 46 -8.24 16.34 -3.72
CA PHE A 46 -7.80 15.13 -4.41
C PHE A 46 -6.92 15.47 -5.62
N VAL A 47 -6.11 14.50 -6.03
CA VAL A 47 -5.45 14.55 -7.34
C VAL A 47 -6.52 14.40 -8.43
N GLU A 48 -6.71 15.45 -9.22
CA GLU A 48 -7.73 15.52 -10.28
C GLU A 48 -7.25 14.93 -11.60
N SER A 49 -5.96 15.04 -11.92
CA SER A 49 -5.38 14.52 -13.17
C SER A 49 -4.18 13.64 -12.85
N TRP A 50 -4.39 12.32 -12.84
CA TRP A 50 -3.29 11.37 -12.66
C TRP A 50 -2.66 11.02 -14.00
N HIS A 51 -1.34 10.87 -13.99
CA HIS A 51 -0.56 10.37 -15.10
C HIS A 51 0.59 9.49 -14.57
N PRO A 52 1.20 8.64 -15.40
CA PRO A 52 2.18 7.64 -14.96
C PRO A 52 3.39 8.27 -14.27
N ASP A 53 3.85 9.43 -14.76
CA ASP A 53 5.00 10.19 -14.28
C ASP A 53 4.61 11.31 -13.30
N ILE A 54 3.49 11.15 -12.58
CA ILE A 54 3.05 12.10 -11.55
C ILE A 54 4.14 12.28 -10.49
N THR A 55 4.44 13.54 -10.19
CA THR A 55 5.50 13.92 -9.28
C THR A 55 5.00 14.03 -7.84
N VAL A 56 5.91 13.92 -6.87
CA VAL A 56 5.59 14.26 -5.47
C VAL A 56 5.08 15.71 -5.36
N GLY A 57 5.63 16.63 -6.15
CA GLY A 57 5.21 18.02 -6.17
C GLY A 57 3.73 18.20 -6.49
N GLU A 58 3.21 17.39 -7.41
CA GLU A 58 1.80 17.43 -7.83
C GLU A 58 0.86 16.80 -6.80
N MET A 59 1.36 15.85 -6.00
CA MET A 59 0.61 15.17 -4.95
C MET A 59 0.57 15.93 -3.62
N ARG A 60 1.56 16.78 -3.33
CA ARG A 60 1.65 17.55 -2.06
C ARG A 60 0.36 18.31 -1.74
N GLY A 61 -0.07 18.20 -0.48
CA GLY A 61 -1.32 18.79 0.02
C GLY A 61 -2.59 18.08 -0.44
N LYS A 62 -2.49 16.97 -1.20
CA LYS A 62 -3.62 16.26 -1.79
C LYS A 62 -3.70 14.79 -1.36
N ILE A 63 -4.80 14.17 -1.78
CA ILE A 63 -5.09 12.75 -1.66
C ILE A 63 -5.09 12.15 -3.06
N LEU A 64 -4.16 11.24 -3.34
CA LEU A 64 -4.23 10.36 -4.50
C LEU A 64 -5.16 9.19 -4.18
N TRP A 65 -6.26 9.07 -4.91
CA TRP A 65 -7.17 7.96 -4.78
C TRP A 65 -6.76 6.85 -5.74
N LEU A 66 -6.28 5.72 -5.22
CA LEU A 66 -5.97 4.52 -6.00
C LEU A 66 -7.13 3.52 -5.87
N SER A 67 -7.94 3.39 -6.90
CA SER A 67 -9.08 2.47 -6.86
C SER A 67 -8.69 1.10 -7.42
N ARG A 68 -9.22 0.01 -6.85
CA ARG A 68 -9.20 -1.28 -7.56
C ARG A 68 -10.25 -1.31 -8.66
N TYR A 69 -10.04 -2.17 -9.65
CA TYR A 69 -10.91 -2.28 -10.82
C TYR A 69 -12.39 -2.54 -10.50
N ASP A 70 -12.69 -3.15 -9.35
CA ASP A 70 -14.04 -3.48 -8.85
C ASP A 70 -14.81 -2.27 -8.26
N LEU A 71 -14.13 -1.15 -8.03
CA LEU A 71 -14.75 0.11 -7.60
C LEU A 71 -14.32 1.25 -8.52
N ARG A 72 -15.22 1.72 -9.38
CA ARG A 72 -14.92 2.80 -10.35
C ARG A 72 -15.94 3.93 -10.27
N PRO A 73 -15.92 4.79 -9.21
CA PRO A 73 -16.79 5.96 -9.15
C PRO A 73 -16.62 6.85 -10.38
N TYR A 74 -17.67 7.00 -11.17
CA TYR A 74 -17.64 7.94 -12.30
C TYR A 74 -17.65 9.38 -11.77
N ASN A 75 -16.69 10.18 -12.22
CA ASN A 75 -16.70 11.62 -12.05
C ASN A 75 -16.04 12.27 -13.29
N PRO A 76 -16.75 13.14 -14.04
CA PRO A 76 -16.23 13.74 -15.27
C PRO A 76 -15.09 14.74 -15.04
N SER A 77 -14.79 15.08 -13.78
CA SER A 77 -13.75 16.05 -13.40
C SER A 77 -12.56 15.42 -12.67
N PHE A 78 -12.57 14.09 -12.46
CA PHE A 78 -11.50 13.40 -11.74
C PHE A 78 -11.01 12.18 -12.53
N HIS A 79 -9.74 12.23 -12.90
CA HIS A 79 -9.02 11.25 -13.69
C HIS A 79 -8.05 10.49 -12.78
N TYR A 80 -8.57 9.89 -11.72
CA TYR A 80 -7.78 9.19 -10.70
C TYR A 80 -7.28 7.82 -11.21
N PRO A 81 -6.21 7.25 -10.61
CA PRO A 81 -5.68 5.96 -11.02
C PRO A 81 -6.59 4.79 -10.63
N VAL A 82 -6.77 3.85 -11.56
CA VAL A 82 -7.38 2.54 -11.30
C VAL A 82 -6.37 1.42 -11.52
N ALA A 83 -6.09 0.68 -10.45
CA ALA A 83 -5.33 -0.56 -10.52
C ALA A 83 -6.17 -1.63 -11.23
N TYR A 84 -5.66 -2.10 -12.36
CA TYR A 84 -6.22 -3.19 -13.14
C TYR A 84 -5.26 -4.36 -13.09
N CYS A 85 -5.68 -5.42 -12.42
CA CYS A 85 -5.15 -6.75 -12.59
C CYS A 85 -6.17 -7.77 -12.14
N ASP A 86 -5.93 -9.01 -12.55
CA ASP A 86 -6.43 -10.13 -11.79
C ASP A 86 -5.83 -9.99 -10.38
N TRP A 87 -6.69 -9.83 -9.38
CA TRP A 87 -6.29 -9.75 -7.98
C TRP A 87 -6.73 -11.08 -7.36
N PRO A 88 -6.08 -12.19 -7.74
CA PRO A 88 -6.56 -13.51 -7.38
C PRO A 88 -6.67 -13.60 -5.87
N ASP A 89 -7.71 -14.29 -5.40
CA ASP A 89 -7.71 -14.77 -4.03
C ASP A 89 -6.60 -15.83 -3.96
N GLU A 90 -5.49 -15.47 -3.36
CA GLU A 90 -4.39 -16.39 -3.10
C GLU A 90 -4.76 -17.27 -1.90
N ASP A 91 -5.74 -18.12 -2.15
CA ASP A 91 -6.31 -19.05 -1.21
C ASP A 91 -5.40 -20.26 -1.03
N PRO A 92 -5.18 -20.73 0.21
CA PRO A 92 -4.23 -21.79 0.49
C PRO A 92 -4.58 -23.13 -0.11
N ASP A 93 -5.86 -23.36 -0.34
CA ASP A 93 -6.35 -24.66 -0.77
C ASP A 93 -6.17 -24.86 -2.29
N VAL A 94 -5.64 -23.86 -3.00
CA VAL A 94 -5.58 -23.83 -4.48
C VAL A 94 -4.14 -23.91 -5.01
N ASP A 95 -3.17 -23.18 -4.44
CA ASP A 95 -1.77 -23.24 -4.87
C ASP A 95 -0.80 -22.69 -3.80
N GLU A 96 0.27 -23.44 -3.52
CA GLU A 96 1.35 -23.01 -2.62
C GLU A 96 2.60 -22.53 -3.37
N GLN A 97 2.56 -22.51 -4.70
CA GLN A 97 3.68 -22.09 -5.54
C GLN A 97 3.76 -20.57 -5.64
N ILE A 98 5.00 -20.09 -5.79
CA ILE A 98 5.29 -18.68 -5.99
C ILE A 98 5.10 -18.38 -7.47
N HIS A 99 4.37 -17.31 -7.77
CA HIS A 99 4.20 -16.80 -9.12
C HIS A 99 4.68 -15.35 -9.21
N PRO A 100 6.01 -15.10 -9.24
CA PRO A 100 6.55 -13.75 -9.31
C PRO A 100 6.01 -12.96 -10.51
N GLU A 101 5.80 -13.63 -11.63
CA GLU A 101 5.24 -13.03 -12.85
C GLU A 101 3.82 -12.50 -12.64
N GLN A 102 3.00 -13.19 -11.83
CA GLN A 102 1.65 -12.71 -11.51
C GLN A 102 1.71 -11.42 -10.68
N GLN A 103 2.67 -11.32 -9.76
CA GLN A 103 2.89 -10.10 -8.95
C GLN A 103 3.41 -8.93 -9.79
N ARG A 104 3.91 -9.17 -11.01
CA ARG A 104 4.47 -8.14 -11.92
C ARG A 104 3.60 -7.86 -13.15
N SER A 105 2.36 -8.36 -13.15
CA SER A 105 1.45 -8.33 -14.30
C SER A 105 0.42 -7.19 -14.30
N CYS A 106 0.34 -6.39 -13.23
CA CYS A 106 -0.67 -5.36 -13.10
C CYS A 106 -0.32 -4.07 -13.88
N ALA A 107 -1.34 -3.26 -14.14
CA ALA A 107 -1.17 -1.89 -14.62
C ALA A 107 -2.13 -0.93 -13.89
N ILE A 108 -1.76 0.34 -13.83
CA ILE A 108 -2.61 1.43 -13.36
C ILE A 108 -3.04 2.23 -14.58
N TYR A 109 -4.34 2.47 -14.70
CA TYR A 109 -4.94 3.22 -15.80
C TYR A 109 -5.49 4.54 -15.32
N ASN A 110 -5.41 5.55 -16.18
CA ASN A 110 -6.21 6.76 -16.01
C ASN A 110 -7.69 6.42 -16.30
N MET A 111 -8.59 6.96 -15.48
CA MET A 111 -10.03 6.71 -15.60
C MET A 111 -10.69 7.23 -16.88
N GLU A 112 -10.18 8.33 -17.45
CA GLU A 112 -10.73 8.92 -18.68
C GLU A 112 -10.10 8.30 -19.92
N ASP A 113 -8.77 8.13 -19.90
CA ASP A 113 -8.03 7.62 -21.05
C ASP A 113 -7.23 6.36 -20.68
N PRO A 114 -7.70 5.15 -21.03
CA PRO A 114 -6.99 3.90 -20.75
C PRO A 114 -5.71 3.72 -21.58
N SER A 115 -5.40 4.60 -22.54
CA SER A 115 -4.08 4.63 -23.17
C SER A 115 -3.00 5.20 -22.25
N ILE A 116 -3.40 6.03 -21.28
CA ILE A 116 -2.53 6.55 -20.21
C ILE A 116 -2.46 5.50 -19.10
N LYS A 117 -1.31 4.82 -19.02
CA LYS A 117 -1.10 3.75 -18.04
C LYS A 117 0.33 3.68 -17.51
N ALA A 118 0.46 3.16 -16.28
CA ALA A 118 1.73 2.83 -15.64
C ALA A 118 1.79 1.33 -15.37
N THR A 119 3.01 0.76 -15.36
CA THR A 119 3.22 -0.61 -14.89
C THR A 119 3.07 -0.65 -13.37
N LEU A 120 2.40 -1.69 -12.86
CA LEU A 120 2.24 -1.93 -11.43
C LEU A 120 2.74 -3.32 -11.07
N TYR A 121 3.71 -3.37 -10.17
CA TYR A 121 4.03 -4.59 -9.46
C TYR A 121 3.34 -4.56 -8.10
N LYS A 122 2.66 -5.65 -7.77
CA LYS A 122 1.85 -5.78 -6.58
C LYS A 122 2.20 -7.09 -5.90
N GLN A 123 2.73 -6.99 -4.68
CA GLN A 123 2.85 -8.12 -3.76
C GLN A 123 1.69 -8.09 -2.79
N ASP A 124 0.88 -9.15 -2.72
CA ASP A 124 -0.24 -9.23 -1.74
C ASP A 124 -0.48 -10.65 -1.25
N TYR A 125 0.58 -11.40 -0.98
CA TYR A 125 0.48 -12.73 -0.38
C TYR A 125 -0.01 -12.58 1.06
N TYR A 126 -1.32 -12.60 1.24
CA TYR A 126 -1.97 -12.14 2.47
C TYR A 126 -2.30 -13.29 3.44
N LYS A 127 -2.12 -14.54 3.01
CA LYS A 127 -2.29 -15.76 3.83
C LYS A 127 -0.95 -16.45 4.08
N THR A 128 -0.44 -16.38 5.29
CA THR A 128 0.86 -16.95 5.71
C THR A 128 0.69 -18.08 6.72
N THR A 129 -0.28 -18.96 6.48
CA THR A 129 -0.73 -20.03 7.40
C THR A 129 0.22 -21.22 7.56
N SER A 130 1.32 -21.27 6.80
CA SER A 130 2.36 -22.30 6.90
C SER A 130 3.75 -21.67 6.87
N GLU A 131 4.76 -22.40 7.38
CA GLU A 131 6.15 -21.95 7.36
C GLU A 131 6.64 -21.65 5.94
N LYS A 132 6.27 -22.49 4.97
CA LYS A 132 6.60 -22.31 3.56
C LYS A 132 6.00 -21.00 3.02
N ARG A 133 4.74 -20.68 3.35
CA ARG A 133 4.09 -19.43 2.92
C ARG A 133 4.71 -18.21 3.57
N MET A 134 5.09 -18.30 4.85
CA MET A 134 5.82 -17.23 5.52
C MET A 134 7.17 -16.98 4.85
N ALA A 135 7.94 -18.03 4.57
CA ALA A 135 9.21 -17.93 3.86
C ALA A 135 9.03 -17.32 2.46
N THR A 136 8.00 -17.75 1.73
CA THR A 136 7.60 -17.18 0.44
C THR A 136 7.27 -15.69 0.55
N LYS A 137 6.41 -15.30 1.50
CA LYS A 137 6.07 -13.89 1.76
C LYS A 137 7.32 -13.05 2.00
N ILE A 138 8.21 -13.50 2.87
CA ILE A 138 9.47 -12.81 3.18
C ILE A 138 10.30 -12.66 1.90
N ALA A 139 10.51 -13.75 1.15
CA ALA A 139 11.31 -13.73 -0.07
C ALA A 139 10.73 -12.77 -1.13
N THR A 140 9.42 -12.81 -1.37
CA THR A 140 8.76 -11.93 -2.35
C THR A 140 8.77 -10.47 -1.90
N VAL A 141 8.59 -10.18 -0.62
CA VAL A 141 8.68 -8.79 -0.10
C VAL A 141 10.07 -8.24 -0.33
N LEU A 142 11.12 -9.00 -0.02
CA LEU A 142 12.51 -8.57 -0.21
C LEU A 142 12.88 -8.44 -1.69
N ASP A 143 12.39 -9.34 -2.55
CA ASP A 143 12.56 -9.24 -4.01
C ASP A 143 11.92 -7.97 -4.56
N MET A 144 10.71 -7.61 -4.11
CA MET A 144 10.02 -6.39 -4.54
C MET A 144 10.72 -5.11 -4.05
N MET A 145 11.32 -5.14 -2.85
CA MET A 145 12.19 -4.05 -2.39
C MET A 145 13.42 -3.89 -3.28
N LYS A 146 14.03 -5.01 -3.72
CA LYS A 146 15.14 -5.00 -4.66
C LYS A 146 14.70 -4.46 -6.03
N SER A 147 13.58 -4.92 -6.57
CA SER A 147 13.02 -4.43 -7.85
C SER A 147 12.73 -2.93 -7.81
N ALA A 148 12.32 -2.38 -6.66
CA ALA A 148 12.11 -0.93 -6.53
C ALA A 148 13.40 -0.13 -6.68
N ARG A 149 14.50 -0.63 -6.12
CA ARG A 149 15.83 -0.02 -6.28
C ARG A 149 16.30 -0.12 -7.72
N GLU A 150 16.14 -1.28 -8.35
CA GLU A 150 16.52 -1.52 -9.75
C GLU A 150 15.73 -0.64 -10.72
N ALA A 151 14.40 -0.58 -10.57
CA ALA A 151 13.55 0.29 -11.39
C ALA A 151 13.95 1.76 -11.27
N THR A 152 14.28 2.23 -10.07
CA THR A 152 14.74 3.61 -9.84
C THR A 152 16.11 3.85 -10.47
N ALA A 153 17.06 2.92 -10.30
CA ALA A 153 18.40 3.03 -10.87
C ALA A 153 18.37 3.05 -12.41
N SER A 154 17.45 2.30 -13.00
CA SER A 154 17.22 2.23 -14.45
C SER A 154 16.28 3.32 -14.98
N ASN A 155 15.76 4.21 -14.12
CA ASN A 155 14.78 5.24 -14.47
C ASN A 155 13.54 4.67 -15.17
N GLU A 156 13.10 3.48 -14.74
CA GLU A 156 11.85 2.86 -15.17
C GLU A 156 10.68 3.42 -14.37
N ASN A 157 9.57 3.69 -15.06
CA ASN A 157 8.37 4.19 -14.43
C ASN A 157 7.44 3.03 -14.00
N ILE A 158 7.78 2.42 -12.86
CA ILE A 158 7.05 1.28 -12.30
C ILE A 158 6.56 1.61 -10.89
N TRP A 159 5.26 1.42 -10.68
CA TRP A 159 4.65 1.50 -9.36
C TRP A 159 4.81 0.16 -8.66
N ILE A 160 5.30 0.16 -7.42
CA ILE A 160 5.48 -1.07 -6.64
C ILE A 160 4.70 -0.93 -5.34
N VAL A 161 3.66 -1.74 -5.17
CA VAL A 161 2.87 -1.86 -3.94
C VAL A 161 3.18 -3.19 -3.30
N ASN A 162 3.91 -3.16 -2.19
CA ASN A 162 4.49 -4.34 -1.56
C ASN A 162 3.89 -4.54 -0.16
N HIS A 163 2.78 -5.28 -0.09
CA HIS A 163 2.08 -5.51 1.17
C HIS A 163 2.95 -6.34 2.11
N CYS A 164 3.30 -5.79 3.28
CA CYS A 164 3.86 -6.58 4.37
C CYS A 164 2.76 -7.21 5.23
N SER A 165 1.53 -6.69 5.13
CA SER A 165 0.37 -7.24 5.82
C SER A 165 0.05 -8.67 5.36
N ALA A 166 -0.31 -9.52 6.31
CA ALA A 166 -0.84 -10.88 6.08
C ALA A 166 -1.36 -11.45 7.40
N TYR A 167 -2.15 -12.53 7.34
CA TYR A 167 -2.56 -13.30 8.51
C TYR A 167 -2.02 -14.73 8.47
N THR A 168 -1.55 -15.22 9.62
CA THR A 168 -1.13 -16.62 9.78
C THR A 168 -2.26 -17.55 10.23
N GLU A 169 -3.38 -17.00 10.66
CA GLU A 169 -4.56 -17.73 11.14
C GLU A 169 -5.77 -16.80 11.18
N VAL A 170 -6.98 -17.36 11.24
CA VAL A 170 -8.23 -16.61 11.45
C VAL A 170 -8.38 -16.28 12.94
N SER A 171 -7.49 -15.43 13.44
CA SER A 171 -7.47 -14.95 14.81
C SER A 171 -6.90 -13.53 14.86
N ALA A 172 -7.22 -12.77 15.91
CA ALA A 172 -6.62 -11.46 16.13
C ALA A 172 -5.09 -11.51 16.38
N ARG A 173 -4.50 -12.70 16.54
CA ARG A 173 -3.05 -12.88 16.68
C ARG A 173 -2.37 -13.15 15.34
N GLY A 174 -3.12 -13.55 14.30
CA GLY A 174 -2.55 -13.94 13.01
C GLY A 174 -1.73 -12.85 12.33
N TYR A 175 -2.19 -11.60 12.36
CA TYR A 175 -1.44 -10.46 11.80
C TYR A 175 -0.25 -10.06 12.67
N ILE A 176 -0.32 -10.25 14.00
CA ILE A 176 0.78 -9.99 14.93
C ILE A 176 1.92 -10.99 14.69
N THR A 177 1.59 -12.27 14.50
CA THR A 177 2.56 -13.32 14.19
C THR A 177 3.24 -13.05 12.86
N ASN A 178 2.49 -12.64 11.82
CA ASN A 178 3.08 -12.23 10.56
C ASN A 178 4.06 -11.05 10.74
N ALA A 179 3.61 -9.98 11.37
CA ALA A 179 4.43 -8.78 11.63
C ALA A 179 5.73 -9.12 12.39
N SER A 180 5.64 -9.97 13.41
CA SER A 180 6.79 -10.36 14.24
C SER A 180 7.86 -11.13 13.47
N ASN A 181 7.46 -11.88 12.43
CA ASN A 181 8.39 -12.65 11.60
C ASN A 181 8.93 -11.85 10.40
N LEU A 182 8.08 -11.04 9.75
CA LEU A 182 8.45 -10.33 8.53
C LEU A 182 9.17 -9.00 8.79
N HIS A 183 8.71 -8.20 9.76
CA HIS A 183 9.25 -6.85 9.96
C HIS A 183 10.75 -6.81 10.26
N PRO A 184 11.32 -7.70 11.11
CA PRO A 184 12.76 -7.73 11.32
C PRO A 184 13.54 -7.88 10.02
N LYS A 185 13.05 -8.69 9.07
CA LYS A 185 13.69 -8.91 7.76
C LYS A 185 13.59 -7.70 6.84
N VAL A 186 12.45 -7.02 6.83
CA VAL A 186 12.30 -5.75 6.11
C VAL A 186 13.26 -4.71 6.67
N ILE A 187 13.38 -4.61 7.99
CA ILE A 187 14.24 -3.61 8.63
C ILE A 187 15.73 -3.94 8.44
N GLU A 188 16.14 -5.20 8.59
CA GLU A 188 17.49 -5.66 8.22
C GLU A 188 17.84 -5.23 6.79
N ASN A 189 16.91 -5.38 5.83
CA ASN A 189 17.13 -4.96 4.45
C ASN A 189 17.24 -3.43 4.30
N LEU A 190 16.37 -2.66 4.98
CA LEU A 190 16.40 -1.20 4.96
C LEU A 190 17.70 -0.64 5.53
N LEU A 191 18.22 -1.23 6.61
CA LEU A 191 19.48 -0.83 7.23
C LEU A 191 20.70 -1.21 6.36
N ALA A 192 20.62 -2.32 5.64
CA ALA A 192 21.72 -2.80 4.82
C ALA A 192 21.81 -2.16 3.42
N ASN A 193 20.75 -1.50 2.94
CA ASN A 193 20.66 -1.05 1.55
C ASN A 193 20.04 0.35 1.43
N GLU A 194 20.63 1.23 0.61
CA GLU A 194 20.10 2.56 0.28
C GLU A 194 19.22 2.57 -0.99
N GLY A 195 18.20 3.44 -1.03
CA GLY A 195 17.28 3.56 -2.16
C GLY A 195 15.80 3.37 -1.80
N THR A 196 14.92 3.48 -2.80
CA THR A 196 13.48 3.28 -2.62
C THR A 196 13.12 1.81 -2.42
N VAL A 197 11.99 1.56 -1.77
CA VAL A 197 11.44 0.23 -1.53
C VAL A 197 10.00 0.10 -2.02
N GLY A 198 9.53 1.11 -2.77
CA GLY A 198 8.14 1.21 -3.20
C GLY A 198 7.20 1.65 -2.07
N ILE A 199 5.91 1.38 -2.29
CA ILE A 199 4.80 1.66 -1.38
C ILE A 199 4.62 0.41 -0.52
N MET A 200 4.88 0.51 0.79
CA MET A 200 4.80 -0.65 1.71
C MET A 200 3.68 -0.47 2.75
N PRO A 201 2.49 -1.05 2.52
CA PRO A 201 1.45 -1.21 3.54
C PRO A 201 1.89 -2.22 4.60
N ILE A 202 1.90 -1.83 5.88
CA ILE A 202 2.44 -2.63 6.98
C ILE A 202 1.41 -2.76 8.14
N ASP A 203 1.24 -3.97 8.66
CA ASP A 203 0.45 -4.22 9.88
C ASP A 203 1.14 -3.63 11.10
N MET A 204 0.40 -3.21 12.15
CA MET A 204 1.01 -2.70 13.38
C MET A 204 1.97 -1.52 13.15
N SER A 205 1.74 -0.75 12.08
CA SER A 205 2.46 0.49 11.84
C SER A 205 2.33 1.43 13.05
N CYS A 206 3.46 2.04 13.44
CA CYS A 206 3.57 2.86 14.65
C CYS A 206 3.46 2.12 15.99
N HIS A 207 3.48 0.78 16.01
CA HIS A 207 3.81 0.07 17.24
C HIS A 207 5.27 0.39 17.61
N ASP A 208 5.56 0.63 18.89
CA ASP A 208 6.90 1.05 19.39
C ASP A 208 8.04 0.15 18.90
N TYR A 209 7.73 -1.08 18.53
CA TYR A 209 8.65 -2.03 17.92
C TYR A 209 9.18 -1.55 16.55
N VAL A 210 8.32 -1.04 15.67
CA VAL A 210 8.72 -0.54 14.34
C VAL A 210 9.41 0.82 14.47
N HIS A 211 8.93 1.69 15.37
CA HIS A 211 9.53 3.01 15.61
C HIS A 211 10.90 2.93 16.32
N CYS A 212 11.09 1.99 17.27
CA CYS A 212 12.39 1.76 17.91
C CYS A 212 13.41 1.26 16.90
N ILE A 213 13.08 0.23 16.11
CA ILE A 213 14.07 -0.43 15.25
C ILE A 213 14.46 0.47 14.06
N ILE A 214 13.52 1.23 13.46
CA ILE A 214 13.86 2.21 12.40
C ILE A 214 14.81 3.31 12.91
N ASN A 215 14.73 3.68 14.19
CA ASN A 215 15.57 4.72 14.79
C ASN A 215 16.78 4.16 15.58
N GLY A 216 17.12 2.88 15.42
CA GLY A 216 18.27 2.25 16.08
C GLY A 216 18.11 2.02 17.60
N GLY A 217 16.89 2.08 18.11
CA GLY A 217 16.54 1.72 19.49
C GLY A 217 16.41 0.21 19.68
N THR A 218 16.75 -0.28 20.88
CA THR A 218 16.50 -1.66 21.29
C THR A 218 15.00 -1.83 21.61
N PRO A 219 14.31 -2.84 21.06
CA PRO A 219 12.93 -3.09 21.46
C PRO A 219 12.91 -3.45 22.95
N TYR A 220 12.07 -2.76 23.73
CA TYR A 220 11.86 -3.12 25.13
C TYR A 220 11.35 -4.56 25.19
N THR A 221 12.15 -5.42 25.80
CA THR A 221 11.81 -6.80 26.10
C THR A 221 10.60 -6.84 27.01
N SER A 222 9.60 -7.64 26.61
CA SER A 222 8.55 -8.26 27.43
C SER A 222 7.68 -7.33 28.30
N ASP A 223 6.36 -7.37 28.03
CA ASP A 223 5.24 -7.19 28.98
C ASP A 223 4.21 -6.09 28.70
N TYR A 224 4.34 -5.32 27.61
CA TYR A 224 3.31 -4.31 27.22
C TYR A 224 2.47 -4.66 25.98
N LEU A 225 2.16 -5.95 25.79
CA LEU A 225 1.11 -6.38 24.83
C LEU A 225 -0.33 -6.09 25.33
N TYR A 226 -0.51 -5.52 26.54
CA TYR A 226 -1.81 -5.45 27.22
C TYR A 226 -2.30 -4.04 27.59
N GLY A 227 -1.84 -2.98 26.94
CA GLY A 227 -2.25 -1.65 27.37
C GLY A 227 -2.21 -0.58 26.30
N PHE A 228 -2.99 -0.69 25.22
CA PHE A 228 -3.35 0.49 24.45
C PHE A 228 -4.81 0.50 24.01
N TYR A 229 -5.49 1.59 24.38
CA TYR A 229 -6.86 1.91 24.01
C TYR A 229 -6.97 2.04 22.48
N PRO A 230 -7.92 1.35 21.81
CA PRO A 230 -8.10 1.46 20.38
C PRO A 230 -8.77 2.81 20.07
N ARG A 231 -7.97 3.82 19.71
CA ARG A 231 -8.47 5.04 19.05
C ARG A 231 -7.96 5.21 17.63
N SER A 232 -7.29 4.22 17.05
CA SER A 232 -7.01 4.20 15.62
C SER A 232 -7.88 3.15 14.95
N GLN A 233 -8.94 3.61 14.29
CA GLN A 233 -9.56 2.86 13.20
C GLN A 233 -8.45 2.43 12.23
N SER A 234 -8.54 1.21 11.72
CA SER A 234 -7.59 0.57 10.81
C SER A 234 -7.15 1.52 9.69
N LEU A 235 -6.00 2.16 9.89
CA LEU A 235 -5.24 2.86 8.87
C LEU A 235 -3.99 2.01 8.68
N THR A 236 -3.95 1.24 7.59
CA THR A 236 -2.70 0.68 7.11
C THR A 236 -1.80 1.86 6.74
N ASN A 237 -0.89 2.25 7.63
CA ASN A 237 0.01 3.35 7.33
C ASN A 237 1.04 2.88 6.29
N LEU A 238 1.31 3.80 5.36
CA LEU A 238 2.21 3.62 4.25
C LEU A 238 3.63 4.05 4.67
N LEU A 239 4.61 3.14 4.62
CA LEU A 239 6.02 3.53 4.67
C LEU A 239 6.46 3.91 3.25
N VAL A 240 6.70 5.20 3.00
CA VAL A 240 7.43 5.68 1.81
C VAL A 240 8.81 6.09 2.27
N MET A 241 9.81 5.20 2.12
CA MET A 241 11.21 5.63 2.23
C MET A 241 11.70 6.12 0.87
N SER A 242 11.87 7.43 0.78
CA SER A 242 12.58 8.10 -0.30
C SER A 242 13.89 8.63 0.25
N ASN A 243 15.03 8.16 -0.27
CA ASN A 243 16.27 8.90 -0.08
C ASN A 243 16.13 10.22 -0.87
N LYS A 244 16.47 11.34 -0.23
CA LYS A 244 16.03 12.73 -0.48
C LYS A 244 16.11 13.29 -1.92
N ASN A 245 16.55 12.53 -2.92
CA ASN A 245 16.86 13.02 -4.27
C ASN A 245 16.26 12.22 -5.44
N PHE A 246 15.46 11.17 -5.23
CA PHE A 246 15.10 10.25 -6.33
C PHE A 246 13.61 9.99 -6.60
N PHE A 247 12.71 10.79 -6.03
CA PHE A 247 11.38 10.92 -6.61
C PHE A 247 11.40 12.13 -7.53
N LYS A 248 11.56 11.87 -8.84
CA LYS A 248 11.10 12.83 -9.84
C LYS A 248 9.58 12.88 -9.76
#